data_AF-A0A1Y4WP63-F1
#
_entry.id   AF-A0A1Y4WP63-F1
#
_cell.length_a   1.000
_cell.length_b   1.000
_cell.length_c   1.000
_cell.angle_alpha   90.00
_cell.angle_beta   90.00
_cell.angle_gamma   90.00
#
_symmetry.space_group_name_H-M   'P 1'
#
loop_
_entity.id
_entity.type
_entity.pdbx_description
1 polymer ?
#
loop_
_entity_poly.entity_id
_entity_poly.type
_entity_poly.pdbx_seq_one_letter_code
_entity_poly.pdbx_strand_id
1 'polypeptide(L)'
;MGQVSKQKGKRGELDLAHELRKLGVPNARRSQQFCGTESSADIVGVPMVHIECKRSERLSLYDAYNQAAKNTGDSGNLPVLVHRRSRLPWLTIMSLDDWIKLYRAYIIHCTDL
;
A
#
# COMPACT_ATOMS: atom_id res chain seq x y z
N MET A 1 16.35 -3.13 -17.49
CA MET A 1 15.54 -2.20 -16.65
C MET A 1 16.46 -1.31 -15.83
N GLY A 2 16.51 -0.01 -16.15
CA GLY A 2 17.56 0.92 -15.72
C GLY A 2 17.44 1.46 -14.28
N GLN A 3 18.58 1.90 -13.72
CA GLN A 3 18.74 2.43 -12.36
C GLN A 3 17.77 3.56 -12.01
N VAL A 4 17.39 4.40 -12.99
CA VAL A 4 16.45 5.52 -12.81
C VAL A 4 15.07 5.04 -12.35
N SER A 5 14.58 3.92 -12.90
CA SER A 5 13.30 3.35 -12.50
C SER A 5 13.32 2.87 -11.05
N LYS A 6 14.42 2.21 -10.64
CA LYS A 6 14.62 1.74 -9.26
C LYS A 6 14.67 2.89 -8.25
N GLN A 7 15.39 3.98 -8.58
CA GLN A 7 15.46 5.16 -7.72
C GLN A 7 14.11 5.86 -7.59
N LYS A 8 13.34 5.93 -8.68
CA LYS A 8 11.99 6.50 -8.67
C LYS A 8 11.02 5.68 -7.79
N GLY A 9 11.06 4.35 -7.88
CA GLY A 9 10.30 3.45 -7.01
C GLY A 9 10.62 3.70 -5.53
N LYS A 10 11.91 3.59 -5.17
CA LYS A 10 12.40 3.88 -3.80
C LYS A 10 11.95 5.26 -3.29
N ARG A 11 12.01 6.29 -4.13
CA ARG A 11 11.56 7.65 -3.75
C ARG A 11 10.05 7.72 -3.52
N GLY A 12 9.26 7.03 -4.35
CA GLY A 12 7.81 6.91 -4.17
C GLY A 12 7.46 6.22 -2.85
N GLU A 13 8.10 5.09 -2.55
CA GLU A 13 7.88 4.32 -1.32
C GLU A 13 8.27 5.13 -0.06
N LEU A 14 9.39 5.84 -0.09
CA LEU A 14 9.79 6.73 1.02
C LEU A 14 8.79 7.87 1.23
N ASP A 15 8.34 8.51 0.14
CA ASP A 15 7.38 9.61 0.17
C ASP A 15 6.01 9.16 0.71
N LEU A 16 5.53 7.97 0.30
CA LEU A 16 4.32 7.37 0.85
C LEU A 16 4.46 7.07 2.34
N ALA A 17 5.57 6.47 2.77
CA ALA A 17 5.82 6.20 4.19
C ALA A 17 5.82 7.50 5.03
N HIS A 18 6.36 8.59 4.49
CA HIS A 18 6.35 9.89 5.16
C HIS A 18 4.93 10.43 5.28
N GLU A 19 4.13 10.32 4.22
CA GLU A 19 2.76 10.80 4.22
C GLU A 19 1.87 10.01 5.20
N LEU A 20 2.00 8.68 5.23
CA LEU A 20 1.29 7.85 6.21
C LEU A 20 1.62 8.22 7.66
N ARG A 21 2.89 8.52 7.96
CA ARG A 21 3.26 9.00 9.29
C ARG A 21 2.63 10.35 9.64
N LYS A 22 2.57 11.29 8.68
CA LYS A 22 1.88 12.57 8.88
C LYS A 22 0.38 12.40 9.14
N LEU A 23 -0.24 11.41 8.50
CA LEU A 23 -1.65 11.06 8.65
C LEU A 23 -1.96 10.22 9.90
N GLY A 24 -0.99 10.03 10.81
CA GLY A 24 -1.22 9.36 12.09
C GLY A 24 -0.88 7.86 12.11
N VAL A 25 -0.15 7.35 11.13
CA VAL A 25 0.38 5.97 11.14
C VAL A 25 1.89 5.99 11.47
N PRO A 26 2.28 6.17 12.75
CA PRO A 26 3.65 6.55 13.13
C PRO A 26 4.70 5.51 12.77
N ASN A 27 4.32 4.23 12.69
CA ASN A 27 5.24 3.12 12.43
C ASN A 27 5.45 2.82 10.94
N ALA A 28 4.76 3.53 10.05
CA ALA A 28 4.85 3.32 8.61
C ALA A 28 6.27 3.59 8.10
N ARG A 29 6.86 2.59 7.43
CA ARG A 29 8.20 2.68 6.85
C ARG A 29 8.30 1.82 5.59
N ARG A 30 9.19 2.21 4.68
CA ARG A 30 9.54 1.41 3.51
C ARG A 30 10.18 0.08 3.95
N SER A 31 9.81 -1.04 3.33
CA SER A 31 10.47 -2.32 3.59
C SER A 31 11.92 -2.32 3.09
N GLN A 32 12.76 -3.12 3.74
CA GLN A 32 14.09 -3.42 3.24
C GLN A 32 14.10 -4.90 2.88
N GLN A 33 13.86 -5.23 1.60
CA GLN A 33 14.05 -6.60 1.11
C GLN A 33 15.52 -6.98 1.27
N PHE A 34 15.89 -7.65 2.36
CA PHE A 34 17.26 -8.09 2.60
C PHE A 34 17.48 -9.60 2.51
N CYS A 35 16.46 -10.45 2.65
CA CYS A 35 16.66 -11.89 2.56
C CYS A 35 15.42 -12.61 2.02
N GLY A 36 15.34 -12.80 0.69
CA GLY A 36 14.74 -13.94 -0.01
C GLY A 36 13.35 -14.49 0.39
N THR A 37 12.58 -13.81 1.23
CA THR A 37 11.26 -14.25 1.71
C THR A 37 10.18 -13.41 1.04
N GLU A 38 9.20 -14.10 0.47
CA GLU A 38 8.21 -13.58 -0.49
C GLU A 38 7.15 -12.61 0.09
N SER A 39 7.20 -12.26 1.39
CA SER A 39 6.27 -11.27 1.94
C SER A 39 6.88 -9.87 1.92
N SER A 40 6.74 -9.19 0.78
CA SER A 40 7.49 -7.97 0.45
C SER A 40 6.61 -6.74 0.24
N ALA A 41 5.69 -6.44 1.16
CA ALA A 41 4.96 -5.18 1.10
C ALA A 41 5.95 -4.01 0.93
N ASP A 42 5.61 -3.05 0.08
CA ASP A 42 6.45 -1.87 -0.16
C ASP A 42 6.55 -1.01 1.11
N ILE A 43 5.47 -0.95 1.88
CA ILE A 43 5.35 -0.27 3.17
C ILE A 43 4.96 -1.28 4.25
N VAL A 44 5.68 -1.23 5.37
CA VAL A 44 5.44 -2.05 6.57
C VAL A 44 5.20 -1.16 7.79
N GLY A 45 4.77 -1.75 8.90
CA GLY A 45 4.36 -1.02 10.10
C GLY A 45 2.95 -0.44 10.01
N VAL A 46 2.15 -0.96 9.08
CA VAL A 46 0.71 -0.70 8.94
C VAL A 46 -0.01 -2.04 9.14
N PRO A 47 -0.63 -2.29 10.31
CA PRO A 47 -1.21 -3.59 10.62
C PRO A 47 -2.35 -3.98 9.66
N MET A 48 -2.53 -5.30 9.46
CA MET A 48 -3.66 -5.91 8.74
C MET A 48 -3.76 -5.61 7.24
N VAL A 49 -2.80 -4.91 6.65
CA VAL A 49 -2.79 -4.56 5.23
C VAL A 49 -1.44 -4.86 4.58
N HIS A 50 -1.49 -5.23 3.30
CA HIS A 50 -0.33 -5.37 2.43
C HIS A 50 -0.34 -4.23 1.42
N ILE A 51 0.61 -3.30 1.56
CA ILE A 51 0.67 -2.08 0.73
C ILE A 51 1.61 -2.27 -0.45
N GLU A 52 1.09 -2.07 -1.66
CA GLU A 52 1.83 -1.90 -2.90
C GLU A 52 1.82 -0.41 -3.30
N CYS A 53 2.99 0.18 -3.55
CA CYS A 53 3.16 1.60 -3.85
C CYS A 53 3.44 1.82 -5.34
N LYS A 54 2.60 2.60 -6.03
CA LYS A 54 2.81 3.00 -7.44
C LYS A 54 2.87 4.50 -7.60
N ARG A 55 4.04 5.03 -7.97
CA ARG A 55 4.23 6.44 -8.36
C ARG A 55 4.48 6.57 -9.88
N SER A 56 3.43 6.84 -10.64
CA SER A 56 3.47 6.91 -12.10
C SER A 56 2.40 7.85 -12.66
N GLU A 57 2.65 8.37 -13.87
CA GLU A 57 1.68 9.24 -14.57
C GLU A 57 0.47 8.47 -15.12
N ARG A 58 0.66 7.19 -15.44
CA ARG A 58 -0.38 6.26 -15.87
C ARG A 58 -0.31 5.00 -15.01
N LEU A 59 -1.47 4.44 -14.71
CA LEU A 59 -1.62 3.21 -13.93
C LEU A 59 -2.52 2.27 -14.74
N SER A 60 -2.03 1.07 -15.04
CA SER A 60 -2.92 -0.03 -15.42
C SER A 60 -3.57 -0.55 -14.15
N LEU A 61 -4.81 -0.10 -13.89
CA LEU A 61 -5.48 -0.27 -12.59
C LEU A 61 -5.58 -1.75 -12.19
N TYR A 62 -6.14 -2.59 -13.07
CA TYR A 62 -6.37 -4.00 -12.76
C TYR A 62 -5.08 -4.81 -12.70
N ASP A 63 -4.09 -4.53 -13.55
CA ASP A 63 -2.79 -5.22 -13.46
C ASP A 63 -2.09 -4.90 -12.13
N ALA A 64 -2.09 -3.63 -11.73
CA ALA A 64 -1.50 -3.21 -10.47
C ALA A 64 -2.26 -3.76 -9.26
N TYR A 65 -3.59 -3.78 -9.31
CA TYR A 65 -4.43 -4.38 -8.29
C TYR A 65 -4.20 -5.89 -8.18
N ASN A 66 -4.18 -6.62 -9.30
CA ASN A 66 -3.92 -8.06 -9.32
C ASN A 66 -2.52 -8.39 -8.79
N GLN A 67 -1.53 -7.54 -9.07
CA GLN A 67 -0.19 -7.67 -8.49
C GLN A 67 -0.22 -7.51 -6.96
N ALA A 68 -0.92 -6.49 -6.44
CA ALA A 68 -1.06 -6.27 -5.00
C ALA A 68 -1.80 -7.44 -4.32
N ALA A 69 -2.89 -7.91 -4.92
CA ALA A 69 -3.65 -9.07 -4.45
C ALA A 69 -2.78 -10.33 -4.40
N LYS A 70 -2.01 -10.60 -5.46
CA LYS A 70 -1.09 -11.74 -5.50
C LYS A 70 0.03 -11.62 -4.45
N ASN A 71 0.64 -10.45 -4.31
CA ASN A 71 1.75 -10.21 -3.36
C ASN A 71 1.33 -10.33 -1.89
N THR A 72 0.03 -10.18 -1.62
CA THR A 72 -0.53 -10.36 -0.28
C THR A 72 -0.41 -11.82 0.19
N GLY A 73 -0.47 -12.78 -0.73
CA GLY A 73 -0.38 -14.21 -0.46
C GLY A 73 -1.36 -14.68 0.62
N ASP A 74 -0.97 -15.70 1.38
CA ASP A 74 -1.79 -16.27 2.46
C ASP A 74 -1.60 -15.54 3.81
N SER A 75 -1.13 -14.29 3.79
CA SER A 75 -0.80 -13.55 5.02
C SER A 75 -2.00 -13.15 5.88
N GLY A 76 -3.22 -13.27 5.35
CA GLY A 76 -4.45 -12.79 5.99
C GLY A 76 -4.60 -11.26 6.00
N ASN A 77 -3.62 -10.51 5.47
CA ASN A 77 -3.71 -9.07 5.29
C ASN A 77 -4.64 -8.72 4.12
N LEU A 78 -5.18 -7.51 4.11
CA LEU A 78 -5.94 -6.98 2.98
C LEU A 78 -5.00 -6.36 1.93
N PRO A 79 -5.19 -6.62 0.62
CA PRO A 79 -4.41 -5.99 -0.44
C PRO A 79 -4.77 -4.50 -0.57
N VAL A 80 -3.75 -3.65 -0.61
CA VAL A 80 -3.93 -2.20 -0.73
C VAL A 80 -2.96 -1.65 -1.78
N LEU A 81 -3.50 -1.14 -2.89
CA LEU A 81 -2.71 -0.40 -3.88
C LEU A 81 -2.78 1.09 -3.55
N VAL A 82 -1.63 1.71 -3.33
CA VAL A 82 -1.54 3.16 -3.11
C VAL A 82 -0.87 3.82 -4.30
N HIS A 83 -1.64 4.61 -5.04
CA HIS A 83 -1.20 5.25 -6.28
C HIS A 83 -1.07 6.76 -6.12
N ARG A 84 -0.06 7.32 -6.77
CA ARG A 84 0.05 8.77 -6.96
C ARG A 84 0.60 9.12 -8.33
N ARG A 85 -0.14 9.99 -9.01
CA ARG A 85 0.34 10.77 -10.15
C ARG A 85 1.04 12.05 -9.67
N SER A 86 2.01 12.55 -10.43
CA SER A 86 2.73 13.76 -10.02
C SER A 86 1.79 14.94 -9.76
N ARG A 87 2.04 15.67 -8.67
CA ARG A 87 1.25 16.82 -8.19
C ARG A 87 -0.20 16.51 -7.78
N LEU A 88 -0.60 15.24 -7.75
CA LEU A 88 -1.89 14.82 -7.20
C LEU A 88 -1.71 14.20 -5.80
N PRO A 89 -2.79 14.08 -5.02
CA PRO A 89 -2.80 13.33 -3.77
C PRO A 89 -2.47 11.84 -3.98
N TRP A 90 -2.09 11.16 -2.89
CA TRP A 90 -2.09 9.70 -2.84
C TRP A 90 -3.54 9.20 -2.78
N LEU A 91 -3.84 8.17 -3.55
CA LEU A 91 -5.13 7.48 -3.55
C LEU A 91 -4.93 6.03 -3.13
N THR A 92 -5.82 5.57 -2.25
CA THR A 92 -5.91 4.17 -1.84
C THR A 92 -6.93 3.44 -2.69
N ILE A 93 -6.56 2.27 -3.20
CA ILE A 93 -7.36 1.44 -4.09
C ILE A 93 -7.43 0.04 -3.49
N MET A 94 -8.66 -0.44 -3.28
CA MET A 94 -8.99 -1.76 -2.75
C MET A 94 -10.16 -2.34 -3.53
N SER A 95 -10.39 -3.66 -3.43
CA SER A 95 -11.68 -4.21 -3.83
C SER A 95 -12.79 -3.64 -2.95
N LEU A 96 -14.02 -3.64 -3.47
CA LEU A 96 -15.18 -3.25 -2.67
C LEU A 96 -15.33 -4.16 -1.44
N ASP A 97 -15.09 -5.45 -1.59
CA ASP A 97 -15.21 -6.44 -0.52
C ASP A 97 -14.22 -6.17 0.62
N ASP A 98 -12.96 -5.86 0.29
CA ASP A 98 -11.94 -5.53 1.29
C ASP A 98 -12.21 -4.18 1.95
N TRP A 99 -12.70 -3.20 1.18
CA TRP A 99 -13.12 -1.92 1.73
C TRP A 99 -14.26 -2.09 2.74
N ILE A 100 -15.27 -2.93 2.44
CA ILE A 100 -16.38 -3.21 3.35
C ILE A 100 -15.90 -3.81 4.67
N LYS A 101 -14.86 -4.67 4.66
CA LYS A 101 -14.28 -5.21 5.91
C LYS A 101 -13.74 -4.09 6.81
N LEU A 102 -13.01 -3.13 6.23
CA LEU A 102 -12.50 -1.97 6.98
C LEU A 102 -13.63 -1.05 7.45
N TYR A 103 -14.59 -0.74 6.56
CA TYR A 103 -15.72 0.12 6.89
C TYR A 103 -16.56 -0.46 8.04
N ARG A 104 -16.84 -1.77 8.01
CA ARG A 104 -17.55 -2.47 9.08
C ARG A 104 -16.80 -2.42 10.40
N ALA A 105 -15.49 -2.67 10.39
CA ALA A 105 -14.67 -2.55 11.59
C ALA A 105 -14.72 -1.13 12.17
N TYR A 106 -14.64 -0.10 11.31
CA TYR A 106 -14.75 1.29 11.74
C TYR A 106 -16.08 1.59 12.42
N ILE A 107 -17.22 1.26 11.81
CA ILE A 107 -18.53 1.56 12.40
C ILE A 107 -18.75 0.78 13.71
N ILE A 108 -18.33 -0.48 13.80
CA ILE A 108 -18.46 -1.28 15.05
C ILE A 108 -17.65 -0.66 16.19
N HIS A 109 -16.48 -0.08 15.90
CA HIS A 109 -15.64 0.54 16.94
C HIS A 109 -16.00 1.99 17.24
N CYS A 110 -16.75 2.68 16.37
CA CYS A 110 -17.11 4.09 16.54
C CYS A 110 -18.57 4.31 16.97
N THR A 111 -19.42 3.31 16.79
CA THR A 111 -20.78 3.27 17.32
C THR A 111 -20.85 2.01 18.14
N ASP A 112 -21.21 2.09 19.43
CA ASP A 112 -21.37 0.93 20.33
C ASP A 112 -22.53 0.00 19.87
N LEU A 113 -22.44 -0.50 18.64
CA LEU A 113 -23.34 -1.43 17.96
C LEU A 113 -22.72 -2.83 17.90
#